data_AF-A0A0R3PIL4-F1
#
_entry.id   AF-A0A0R3PIL4-F1
#
_cell.length_a   1.000
_cell.length_b   1.000
_cell.length_c   1.000
_cell.angle_alpha   90.00
_cell.angle_beta   90.00
_cell.angle_gamma   90.00
#
_symmetry.space_group_name_H-M   'P 1'
#
loop_
_entity.id
_entity.type
_entity.pdbx_description
1 polymer ?
#
loop_
_entity_poly.entity_id
_entity_poly.type
_entity_poly.pdbx_seq_one_letter_code
_entity_poly.pdbx_strand_id
1 'polypeptide(L)'
;MADEAVCVGAAPTSESYLRADRILEAVKQTGAQAVHPGYGFLSENTKFAAELEQAGAVFIGPNSKAILDMGDKIHSKKIATEAKVL
;
A
#
# COMPACT_ATOMS: atom_id res chain seq x y z
N MET A 1 -12.29 15.29 6.73
CA MET A 1 -11.23 16.01 7.48
C MET A 1 -10.66 15.05 8.49
N ALA A 2 -9.38 15.21 8.83
CA ALA A 2 -8.67 14.35 9.79
C ALA A 2 -8.52 15.06 11.14
N ASP A 3 -8.45 14.28 12.22
CA ASP A 3 -8.21 14.78 13.58
C ASP A 3 -6.73 15.14 13.80
N GLU A 4 -5.82 14.48 13.08
CA GLU A 4 -4.38 14.70 13.11
C GLU A 4 -3.80 14.76 11.68
N ALA A 5 -2.68 15.47 11.51
CA ALA A 5 -1.99 15.58 10.24
C ALA A 5 -0.47 15.56 10.42
N VAL A 6 0.23 14.86 9.53
CA VAL A 6 1.70 14.75 9.53
C VAL A 6 2.23 15.21 8.17
N CYS A 7 3.26 16.06 8.18
CA CYS A 7 3.94 16.48 6.95
C CYS A 7 4.86 15.36 6.46
N VAL A 8 4.60 14.84 5.25
CA VAL A 8 5.32 13.69 4.68
C VAL A 8 6.33 14.07 3.58
N GLY A 9 6.50 15.36 3.29
CA GLY A 9 7.50 15.83 2.33
C GLY A 9 7.11 17.13 1.61
N ALA A 10 7.85 17.45 0.55
CA ALA A 10 7.61 18.63 -0.28
C ALA A 10 6.42 18.45 -1.24
N ALA A 11 6.04 19.52 -1.95
CA ALA A 11 4.89 19.53 -2.84
C ALA A 11 4.89 18.44 -3.95
N PRO A 12 6.04 18.08 -4.57
CA PRO A 12 6.06 16.98 -5.55
C PRO A 12 5.70 15.64 -4.90
N THR A 13 4.82 14.87 -5.53
CA THR A 13 4.34 13.59 -4.99
C THR A 13 5.46 12.55 -4.86
N SER A 14 6.45 12.59 -5.76
CA SER A 14 7.68 11.79 -5.70
C SER A 14 8.53 12.05 -4.46
N GLU A 15 8.35 13.22 -3.82
CA GLU A 15 9.06 13.64 -2.62
C GLU A 15 8.19 13.58 -1.35
N SER A 16 6.92 13.22 -1.48
CA SER A 16 5.93 13.15 -0.39
C SER A 16 5.09 11.87 -0.44
N TYR A 17 3.93 11.88 -1.09
CA TYR A 17 2.96 10.78 -1.04
C TYR A 17 3.40 9.46 -1.69
N LEU A 18 4.41 9.48 -2.56
CA LEU A 18 5.03 8.27 -3.12
C LEU A 18 6.22 7.77 -2.28
N ARG A 19 6.57 8.46 -1.19
CA ARG A 19 7.64 8.07 -0.27
C ARG A 19 7.10 7.14 0.82
N ALA A 20 7.05 5.84 0.50
CA ALA A 20 6.64 4.79 1.43
C ALA A 20 7.36 4.88 2.79
N ASP A 21 8.66 5.21 2.79
CA ASP A 21 9.46 5.41 4.00
C ASP A 21 8.93 6.53 4.90
N ARG A 22 8.46 7.64 4.31
CA ARG A 22 7.87 8.77 5.05
C ARG A 22 6.51 8.41 5.63
N ILE A 23 5.70 7.65 4.89
CA ILE A 23 4.39 7.19 5.37
C ILE A 23 4.56 6.19 6.51
N LEU A 24 5.48 5.23 6.40
CA LEU A 24 5.79 4.27 7.46
C LEU A 24 6.28 4.96 8.74
N GLU A 25 7.09 6.00 8.60
CA GLU A 25 7.54 6.79 9.73
C GLU A 25 6.37 7.53 10.40
N ALA A 26 5.46 8.13 9.61
CA ALA A 26 4.26 8.76 10.15
C ALA A 26 3.35 7.77 10.89
N VAL A 27 3.20 6.53 10.38
CA VAL A 27 2.45 5.46 11.05
C VAL A 27 3.07 5.13 12.41
N LYS A 28 4.39 5.02 12.49
CA LYS A 28 5.10 4.77 13.76
C LYS A 28 4.95 5.92 14.75
N GLN A 29 5.09 7.16 14.29
CA GLN A 29 5.01 8.36 15.14
C GLN A 29 3.62 8.57 15.73
N THR A 30 2.58 8.31 14.94
CA THR A 30 1.17 8.48 15.35
C THR A 30 0.61 7.27 16.08
N GLY A 31 1.28 6.12 16.00
CA GLY A 31 0.76 4.85 16.52
C GLY A 31 -0.44 4.32 15.72
N ALA A 32 -0.55 4.72 14.45
CA ALA A 32 -1.66 4.29 13.60
C ALA A 32 -1.69 2.77 13.44
N GLN A 33 -2.85 2.18 13.70
CA GLN A 33 -3.06 0.73 13.68
C GLN A 33 -3.41 0.20 12.29
N ALA A 34 -3.84 1.08 11.38
CA ALA A 34 -4.22 0.73 10.02
C ALA A 34 -3.96 1.90 9.06
N VAL A 35 -3.73 1.59 7.80
CA VAL A 35 -3.53 2.56 6.72
C VAL A 35 -4.50 2.25 5.58
N HIS A 36 -5.31 3.23 5.22
CA HIS A 36 -6.13 3.22 4.02
C HIS A 36 -5.44 4.02 2.91
N PRO A 37 -4.94 3.39 1.83
CA PRO A 37 -4.15 4.08 0.81
C PRO A 37 -4.99 4.85 -0.20
N GLY A 38 -6.32 4.66 -0.23
CA GLY A 38 -7.16 5.20 -1.28
C GLY A 38 -6.94 4.47 -2.60
N TYR A 39 -6.72 5.23 -3.67
CA TYR A 39 -6.43 4.73 -5.02
C TYR A 39 -5.25 5.48 -5.63
N GLY A 40 -4.54 4.83 -6.55
CA GLY A 40 -3.27 5.35 -7.06
C GLY A 40 -2.20 5.42 -5.96
N PHE A 41 -1.13 6.17 -6.20
CA PHE A 41 0.00 6.29 -5.26
C PHE A 41 0.56 4.91 -4.84
N LEU A 42 0.40 4.56 -3.57
CA LEU A 42 0.90 3.32 -2.98
C LEU A 42 -0.19 2.26 -2.81
N SER A 43 -1.42 2.49 -3.31
CA SER A 43 -2.57 1.58 -3.12
C SER A 43 -2.36 0.18 -3.70
N GLU A 44 -1.50 0.06 -4.70
CA GLU A 44 -1.17 -1.22 -5.37
C GLU A 44 0.34 -1.49 -5.31
N ASN A 45 1.02 -0.93 -4.31
CA ASN A 45 2.45 -1.16 -4.11
C ASN A 45 2.65 -2.36 -3.17
N THR A 46 3.01 -3.52 -3.74
CA THR A 46 3.28 -4.77 -3.00
C THR A 46 4.22 -4.57 -1.81
N LYS A 47 5.31 -3.82 -2.00
CA LYS A 47 6.33 -3.64 -0.98
C LYS A 47 5.79 -2.82 0.19
N PHE A 48 5.08 -1.74 -0.10
CA PHE A 48 4.49 -0.88 0.93
C PHE A 48 3.46 -1.63 1.80
N ALA A 49 2.58 -2.43 1.17
CA ALA A 49 1.62 -3.25 1.91
C ALA A 49 2.33 -4.25 2.85
N ALA A 50 3.40 -4.91 2.37
CA ALA A 50 4.19 -5.83 3.18
C ALA A 50 4.94 -5.12 4.32
N GLU A 51 5.49 -3.93 4.09
CA GLU A 51 6.21 -3.16 5.11
C GLU A 51 5.26 -2.66 6.21
N LEU A 52 4.00 -2.33 5.89
CA LEU A 52 2.98 -1.99 6.88
C LEU A 52 2.63 -3.18 7.78
N GLU A 53 2.39 -4.36 7.18
CA GLU A 53 2.14 -5.59 7.92
C GLU A 53 3.31 -5.91 8.87
N GLN A 54 4.55 -5.77 8.41
CA GLN A 54 5.76 -5.94 9.23
C GLN A 54 5.88 -4.90 10.34
N ALA A 55 5.39 -3.67 10.11
CA ALA A 55 5.33 -2.62 11.12
C ALA A 55 4.17 -2.78 12.12
N GLY A 56 3.33 -3.81 11.94
CA GLY A 56 2.17 -4.07 12.81
C GLY A 56 0.94 -3.24 12.48
N ALA A 57 0.94 -2.54 11.33
CA ALA A 57 -0.21 -1.77 10.86
C ALA A 57 -0.98 -2.55 9.78
N VAL A 58 -2.30 -2.55 9.87
CA VAL A 58 -3.16 -3.21 8.88
C VAL A 58 -3.20 -2.38 7.60
N PHE A 59 -2.86 -2.98 6.47
CA PHE A 59 -3.14 -2.38 5.16
C PHE A 59 -4.61 -2.63 4.80
N ILE A 60 -5.41 -1.55 4.71
CA ILE A 60 -6.83 -1.64 4.33
C ILE A 60 -6.92 -1.73 2.81
N GLY A 61 -6.77 -2.95 2.30
CA GLY A 61 -6.80 -3.28 0.88
C GLY A 61 -6.47 -4.75 0.64
N PRO A 62 -6.19 -5.15 -0.61
CA PRO A 62 -5.66 -6.48 -0.89
C PRO A 62 -4.32 -6.69 -0.19
N ASN A 63 -4.07 -7.89 0.32
CA ASN A 63 -2.77 -8.21 0.92
C ASN A 63 -1.64 -8.12 -0.12
N SER A 64 -0.40 -7.98 0.35
CA SER A 64 0.79 -7.83 -0.50
C SER A 64 0.90 -8.93 -1.58
N LYS A 65 0.58 -10.18 -1.23
CA LYS A 65 0.57 -11.31 -2.16
C LYS A 65 -0.46 -11.12 -3.29
N ALA A 66 -1.69 -10.74 -2.98
CA ALA A 66 -2.72 -10.50 -3.98
C ALA A 66 -2.35 -9.35 -4.93
N ILE A 67 -1.77 -8.27 -4.40
CA ILE A 67 -1.26 -7.16 -5.21
C ILE A 67 -0.19 -7.64 -6.20
N LEU A 68 0.77 -8.44 -5.71
CA LEU A 68 1.84 -9.00 -6.55
C LEU A 68 1.28 -9.93 -7.63
N ASP A 69 0.44 -10.88 -7.20
CA ASP A 69 -0.10 -11.94 -8.05
C ASP A 69 -0.92 -11.34 -9.21
N MET A 70 -1.66 -10.26 -8.94
CA MET A 70 -2.53 -9.60 -9.92
C MET A 70 -1.82 -8.51 -10.74
N GLY A 71 -0.69 -7.97 -10.27
CA GLY A 71 0.04 -6.91 -10.97
C GLY A 71 0.79 -7.38 -12.23
N ASP A 72 1.19 -8.65 -12.29
CA ASP A 72 1.80 -9.25 -13.48
C ASP A 72 0.74 -9.83 -14.43
N LYS A 73 0.73 -9.35 -15.68
CA LYS A 73 -0.26 -9.75 -16.69
C LYS A 73 -0.22 -11.23 -17.05
N ILE A 74 0.95 -11.88 -16.98
CA ILE A 74 1.10 -13.29 -17.34
C ILE A 74 0.67 -14.16 -16.16
N HIS A 75 1.13 -13.82 -14.96
CA HIS A 75 0.82 -14.54 -13.73
C HIS A 75 -0.67 -14.47 -13.38
N SER A 76 -1.27 -13.28 -13.46
CA SER A 76 -2.71 -13.08 -13.24
C SER A 76 -3.58 -13.94 -14.17
N LYS A 77 -3.21 -14.07 -15.45
CA LYS A 77 -3.91 -14.95 -16.42
C LYS A 77 -3.85 -16.43 -16.05
N LYS A 78 -2.69 -16.89 -15.52
CA LYS A 78 -2.56 -18.28 -15.05
C LYS A 78 -3.50 -18.54 -13.88
N ILE A 79 -3.50 -17.64 -12.89
CA ILE A 79 -4.40 -17.72 -11.73
C ILE A 79 -5.86 -17.71 -12.16
N ALA A 80 -6.25 -16.81 -13.07
CA ALA A 80 -7.61 -16.74 -13.60
C ALA A 80 -8.03 -18.06 -14.29
N THR A 81 -7.13 -18.63 -15.10
CA THR A 81 -7.37 -19.91 -15.78
C THR A 81 -7.54 -21.06 -14.78
N GLU A 82 -6.68 -21.15 -13.77
CA GLU A 82 -6.76 -22.15 -12.69
C GLU A 82 -8.06 -22.01 -11.89
N ALA A 83 -8.51 -20.77 -11.67
CA ALA A 83 -9.78 -20.45 -11.02
C ALA A 83 -11.01 -20.59 -11.93
N LYS A 84 -10.84 -20.98 -13.21
CA LYS A 84 -11.91 -21.11 -14.22
C LYS A 84 -12.66 -19.79 -14.50
N VAL A 85 -11.95 -18.67 -14.40
CA VAL A 85 -12.43 -17.34 -14.82
C VAL A 85 -11.78 -17.03 -16.18
N LEU A 86 -12.62 -16.94 -17.22
CA LEU A 86 -12.23 -16.71 -18.61
C LEU A 86 -11.94 -15.23 -18.91
#